data_AF-A0A915CQI9-F1
#
_entry.id   AF-A0A915CQI9-F1
#
_cell.length_a   1.000
_cell.length_b   1.000
_cell.length_c   1.000
_cell.angle_alpha   90.00
_cell.angle_beta   90.00
_cell.angle_gamma   90.00
#
_symmetry.space_group_name_H-M   'P 1'
#
loop_
_entity.id
_entity.type
_entity.pdbx_description
1 polymer ?
#
loop_
_entity_poly.entity_id
_entity_poly.type
_entity_poly.pdbx_seq_one_letter_code
_entity_poly.pdbx_strand_id
1 'polypeptide(L)'
;MECLKAGRKSGDLVHALPYAPDLHFGDLKSAIADMTNVEGSGKYVGPPSSTAGLFIAKHIDFSDSVNWLISILLHLLGVAIGLLALELRC
;
A
#
# COMPACT_ATOMS: atom_id res chain seq x y z
N MET A 1 7.51 10.64 5.44
CA MET A 1 8.76 10.95 4.68
C MET A 1 9.97 10.14 5.16
N GLU A 2 9.99 9.66 6.40
CA GLU A 2 11.18 9.02 6.98
C GLU A 2 11.62 7.74 6.25
N CYS A 3 10.71 6.91 5.75
CA CYS A 3 11.06 5.75 4.92
C CYS A 3 11.84 6.12 3.65
N LEU A 4 11.52 7.24 3.00
CA LEU A 4 12.26 7.71 1.80
C LEU A 4 13.69 8.15 2.15
N LYS A 5 13.92 8.66 3.36
CA LYS A 5 15.25 9.02 3.84
C LYS A 5 16.03 7.76 4.24
N ALA A 6 15.38 6.87 4.98
CA ALA A 6 15.96 5.58 5.40
C ALA A 6 16.39 4.77 4.17
N GLY A 7 15.52 4.64 3.18
CA GLY A 7 15.82 3.91 1.94
C GLY A 7 16.98 4.50 1.14
N ARG A 8 17.07 5.83 1.05
CA ARG A 8 18.25 6.47 0.43
C ARG A 8 19.53 6.25 1.22
N LYS A 9 19.46 6.16 2.54
CA LYS A 9 20.62 5.97 3.42
C LYS A 9 21.09 4.52 3.46
N SER A 10 20.18 3.54 3.48
CA SER A 10 20.52 2.12 3.49
C SER A 10 20.84 1.56 2.10
N GLY A 11 20.45 2.27 1.04
CA GLY A 11 20.44 1.74 -0.32
C GLY A 11 19.10 1.12 -0.70
N ASP A 12 18.21 0.93 0.28
CA ASP A 12 16.87 0.38 0.13
C ASP A 12 15.87 1.35 -0.50
N LEU A 13 16.04 1.65 -1.79
CA LEU A 13 15.22 2.63 -2.48
C LEU A 13 13.73 2.30 -2.40
N VAL A 14 12.97 3.26 -1.88
CA VAL A 14 11.51 3.25 -1.82
C VAL A 14 10.96 4.50 -2.50
N HIS A 15 9.76 4.39 -3.04
CA HIS A 15 9.03 5.52 -3.63
C HIS A 15 7.61 5.55 -3.07
N ALA A 16 7.07 6.75 -2.86
CA ALA A 16 5.72 6.91 -2.34
C ALA A 16 4.69 6.59 -3.42
N LEU A 17 3.67 5.81 -3.08
CA LEU A 17 2.51 5.59 -3.92
C LEU A 17 1.36 6.53 -3.50
N PRO A 18 0.46 6.90 -4.43
CA PRO A 18 -0.73 7.67 -4.09
C PRO A 18 -1.59 6.93 -3.06
N TYR A 19 -1.92 7.62 -1.97
CA TYR A 19 -2.88 7.16 -0.96
C TYR A 19 -4.13 8.05 -1.03
N ALA A 20 -5.19 7.52 -1.63
CA ALA A 20 -6.47 8.20 -1.82
C ALA A 20 -7.61 7.18 -1.65
N PRO A 21 -7.96 6.79 -0.42
CA PRO A 21 -8.99 5.79 -0.15
C PRO A 21 -10.37 6.21 -0.69
N ASP A 22 -10.67 7.50 -0.66
CA ASP A 22 -11.89 8.10 -1.22
C ASP A 22 -12.03 7.92 -2.73
N LEU A 23 -10.92 7.96 -3.47
CA LEU A 23 -10.91 7.82 -4.93
C LEU A 23 -10.75 6.37 -5.40
N HIS A 24 -9.87 5.61 -4.76
CA HIS A 24 -9.42 4.31 -5.28
C HIS A 24 -10.10 3.11 -4.61
N PHE A 25 -10.70 3.25 -3.41
CA PHE A 25 -11.34 2.10 -2.74
C PHE A 25 -12.59 1.60 -3.47
N GLY A 26 -13.20 2.45 -4.31
CA GLY A 26 -14.30 2.05 -5.19
C GLY A 26 -13.94 0.90 -6.15
N ASP A 27 -12.66 0.73 -6.49
CA ASP A 27 -12.17 -0.38 -7.33
C ASP A 27 -12.45 -1.76 -6.69
N LEU A 28 -12.55 -1.81 -5.35
CA LEU A 28 -12.78 -3.05 -4.59
C LEU A 28 -14.25 -3.31 -4.26
N LYS A 29 -15.17 -2.63 -4.94
CA LYS A 29 -16.61 -2.78 -4.69
C LYS A 29 -17.11 -4.17 -5.08
N SER A 30 -17.80 -4.84 -4.17
CA SER A 30 -18.53 -6.09 -4.42
C SER A 30 -20.04 -5.86 -4.36
N ALA A 31 -20.80 -6.66 -5.11
CA ALA A 31 -22.27 -6.64 -5.07
C ALA A 31 -22.85 -7.48 -3.93
N ILE A 32 -22.07 -8.41 -3.36
CA ILE A 32 -22.53 -9.42 -2.39
C ILE A 32 -21.72 -9.37 -1.10
N ALA A 33 -20.43 -8.98 -1.16
CA ALA A 33 -19.54 -8.88 -0.01
C ALA A 33 -19.21 -7.42 0.31
N ASP A 34 -18.57 -7.17 1.45
CA ASP A 34 -18.12 -5.82 1.83
C ASP A 34 -17.07 -5.26 0.85
N MET A 35 -16.21 -6.13 0.32
CA MET A 35 -15.25 -5.79 -0.73
C MET A 35 -14.81 -7.03 -1.52
N THR A 36 -14.22 -6.82 -2.68
CA THR A 36 -13.44 -7.82 -3.42
C THR A 36 -11.96 -7.71 -3.08
N ASN A 37 -11.19 -8.77 -3.31
CA ASN A 37 -9.73 -8.77 -3.14
C ASN A 37 -8.97 -8.29 -4.40
N VAL A 38 -9.68 -8.10 -5.49
CA VAL A 38 -9.18 -7.62 -6.78
C VAL A 38 -10.24 -6.72 -7.39
N GLU A 39 -9.84 -5.84 -8.30
CA GLU A 39 -10.79 -4.98 -9.00
C GLU A 39 -11.76 -5.83 -9.86
N GLY A 40 -13.06 -5.52 -9.72
CA GLY A 40 -14.13 -6.39 -10.23
C GLY A 40 -14.60 -6.10 -11.66
N SER A 41 -14.24 -4.95 -12.24
CA SER A 41 -14.75 -4.45 -13.53
C SER A 41 -13.71 -4.40 -14.66
N GLY A 42 -12.48 -4.83 -14.41
CA GLY A 42 -11.35 -4.79 -15.33
C GLY A 42 -10.75 -3.40 -15.54
N LYS A 43 -11.17 -2.38 -14.78
CA LYS A 43 -10.74 -0.99 -14.91
C LYS A 43 -10.41 -0.39 -13.55
N TYR A 44 -9.12 -0.25 -13.28
CA TYR A 44 -8.65 0.46 -12.11
C TYR A 44 -8.74 1.98 -12.30
N VAL A 45 -9.31 2.67 -11.31
CA VAL A 45 -9.19 4.13 -11.19
C VAL A 45 -7.84 4.48 -10.56
N GLY A 46 -7.39 3.70 -9.57
CA GLY A 46 -6.11 3.89 -8.89
C GLY A 46 -4.98 3.04 -9.46
N PRO A 47 -3.71 3.30 -9.09
CA PRO A 47 -2.63 2.36 -9.35
C PRO A 47 -2.93 1.01 -8.66
N PRO A 48 -2.81 -0.15 -9.34
CA PRO A 48 -3.14 -1.45 -8.75
C PRO A 48 -2.39 -1.74 -7.44
N SER A 49 -1.14 -1.31 -7.32
CA SER A 49 -0.35 -1.42 -6.08
C SER A 49 -0.93 -0.57 -4.94
N SER A 50 -1.42 0.64 -5.22
CA SER A 50 -2.13 1.45 -4.22
C SER A 50 -3.44 0.79 -3.79
N THR A 51 -4.23 0.29 -4.75
CA THR A 51 -5.51 -0.39 -4.48
C THR A 51 -5.32 -1.65 -3.64
N ALA A 52 -4.26 -2.43 -3.90
CA ALA A 52 -3.88 -3.57 -3.06
C ALA A 52 -3.54 -3.14 -1.62
N GLY A 53 -2.87 -1.99 -1.45
CA GLY A 53 -2.66 -1.39 -0.13
C GLY A 53 -3.98 -1.05 0.56
N LEU A 54 -4.93 -0.47 -0.16
CA LEU A 54 -6.25 -0.09 0.40
C LEU A 54 -7.08 -1.29 0.84
N PHE A 55 -6.95 -2.44 0.18
CA PHE A 55 -7.59 -3.69 0.63
C PHE A 55 -7.15 -4.06 2.07
N ILE A 56 -5.85 -3.96 2.34
CA ILE A 56 -5.31 -4.23 3.69
C ILE A 56 -5.71 -3.12 4.66
N ALA A 57 -5.61 -1.86 4.21
CA ALA A 57 -5.98 -0.70 5.01
C ALA A 57 -7.43 -0.78 5.53
N LYS A 58 -8.36 -1.30 4.72
CA LYS A 58 -9.77 -1.43 5.12
C LYS A 58 -9.98 -2.35 6.33
N HIS A 59 -9.12 -3.35 6.54
CA HIS A 59 -9.20 -4.26 7.69
C HIS A 59 -8.68 -3.65 9.00
N ILE A 60 -8.07 -2.46 8.93
CA ILE A 60 -7.59 -1.67 10.08
C ILE A 60 -8.21 -0.27 10.09
N ASP A 61 -9.41 -0.13 9.52
CA ASP A 61 -10.16 1.13 9.42
C ASP A 61 -9.31 2.27 8.86
N PHE A 62 -8.60 2.00 7.77
CA PHE A 62 -7.73 2.95 7.07
C PHE A 62 -6.69 3.63 7.97
N SER A 63 -6.31 2.96 9.07
CA SER A 63 -5.33 3.46 10.03
C SER A 63 -5.77 4.73 10.77
N ASP A 64 -7.06 4.92 11.00
CA ASP A 64 -7.62 6.12 11.65
C ASP A 64 -6.97 6.45 13.03
N SER A 65 -6.40 5.45 13.72
CA SER A 65 -5.81 5.60 15.05
C SER A 65 -4.31 5.36 15.15
N VAL A 66 -3.64 4.94 14.06
CA VAL A 66 -2.22 4.57 14.06
C VAL A 66 -1.49 5.12 12.84
N ASN A 67 -0.16 5.20 12.89
CA ASN A 67 0.64 5.47 11.70
C ASN A 67 0.94 4.15 10.99
N TRP A 68 0.28 3.91 9.86
CA TRP A 68 0.46 2.70 9.06
C TRP A 68 1.13 3.02 7.72
N LEU A 69 2.02 2.12 7.31
CA LEU A 69 2.70 2.16 6.03
C LEU A 69 2.75 0.73 5.47
N ILE A 70 2.44 0.60 4.18
CA ILE A 70 2.63 -0.65 3.46
C ILE A 70 3.75 -0.51 2.43
N SER A 71 4.71 -1.43 2.47
CA SER A 71 5.78 -1.56 1.48
C SER A 71 5.43 -2.71 0.54
N ILE A 72 5.40 -2.44 -0.76
CA ILE A 72 5.12 -3.45 -1.79
C ILE A 72 6.41 -3.69 -2.55
N LEU A 73 6.98 -4.88 -2.39
CA LEU A 73 8.18 -5.32 -3.08
C LEU A 73 7.81 -6.38 -4.11
N LEU A 74 7.68 -5.97 -5.38
CA LEU A 74 7.44 -6.89 -6.49
C LEU A 74 8.68 -6.96 -7.38
N HIS A 75 9.48 -8.00 -7.19
CA HIS A 75 10.59 -8.33 -8.08
C HIS A 75 10.07 -9.01 -9.34
N LEU A 76 10.07 -8.29 -10.47
CA LEU A 76 10.13 -8.97 -11.77
C LEU A 76 11.57 -9.07 -12.32
N LEU A 77 12.52 -8.25 -11.85
CA LEU A 77 13.95 -8.35 -12.21
C LEU A 77 14.87 -7.79 -11.08
N GLY A 78 15.37 -8.66 -10.20
CA GLY A 78 16.72 -8.60 -9.62
C GLY A 78 17.29 -7.33 -8.92
N VAL A 79 16.57 -6.59 -8.08
CA VAL A 79 17.18 -5.57 -7.20
C VAL A 79 16.75 -5.77 -5.75
N ALA A 80 17.41 -6.68 -5.04
CA ALA A 80 17.19 -6.94 -3.62
C ALA A 80 17.29 -5.65 -2.83
N ILE A 81 16.37 -5.40 -1.90
CA ILE A 81 16.47 -4.29 -0.94
C ILE A 81 15.38 -4.44 0.15
N GLY A 82 15.78 -4.25 1.40
CA GLY A 82 15.46 -5.05 2.58
C GLY A 82 14.18 -4.75 3.38
N LEU A 83 13.85 -5.77 4.17
CA LEU A 83 12.86 -5.85 5.24
C LEU A 83 13.29 -4.94 6.41
N LEU A 84 12.46 -3.97 6.80
CA LEU A 84 12.63 -3.30 8.09
C LEU A 84 11.28 -3.13 8.80
N ALA A 85 10.88 -4.17 9.52
CA ALA A 85 10.05 -4.00 10.70
C ALA A 85 10.96 -3.45 11.81
N LEU A 86 11.12 -2.14 11.90
CA LEU A 86 11.66 -1.51 13.10
C LEU A 86 10.53 -0.77 13.80
N GLU A 87 10.31 -1.16 15.06
CA GLU A 87 9.58 -0.40 16.06
C GLU A 87 9.91 1.09 15.94
N LEU A 88 8.92 1.90 15.56
CA LEU A 88 8.97 3.34 15.75
C LEU A 88 7.79 3.75 16.61
N ARG A 89 7.95 3.49 17.93
CA ARG A 89 7.55 4.47 18.94
C ARG A 89 8.58 5.60 18.88
N CYS A 90 8.22 6.71 18.25
CA CYS A 90 8.76 8.03 18.52
C CYS A 90 7.58 8.99 18.43
#